data_AF-A0A932ZME6-F1
#
_entry.id   AF-A0A932ZME6-F1
#
_cell.length_a   1.000
_cell.length_b   1.000
_cell.length_c   1.000
_cell.angle_alpha   90.00
_cell.angle_beta   90.00
_cell.angle_gamma   90.00
#
_symmetry.space_group_name_H-M   'P 1'
#
loop_
_entity.id
_entity.type
_entity.pdbx_description
1 polymer ?
#
loop_
_entity_poly.entity_id
_entity_poly.type
_entity_poly.pdbx_seq_one_letter_code
_entity_poly.pdbx_strand_id
1 'polypeptide(L)'
;MAQKLSFGFICDPLDNFNREAETSLFLMREIGARGCPLFVWEPKDLFLKQNEVWGVGKKIEITGHPHCFYRIVEEKPYPLA
;
A
#
# COMPACT_ATOMS: atom_id res chain seq x y z
N MET A 1 -20.24 7.71 -12.98
CA MET A 1 -18.83 7.26 -12.83
C MET A 1 -18.81 6.28 -11.67
N ALA A 2 -18.35 5.03 -11.89
CA ALA A 2 -18.25 4.06 -10.81
C ALA A 2 -17.14 4.48 -9.82
N GLN A 3 -17.40 4.37 -8.52
CA GLN A 3 -16.39 4.64 -7.50
C GLN A 3 -15.29 3.58 -7.59
N LYS A 4 -14.02 4.01 -7.63
CA LYS A 4 -12.89 3.07 -7.64
C LYS A 4 -12.67 2.51 -6.22
N LEU A 5 -12.53 1.19 -6.14
CA LEU A 5 -12.13 0.52 -4.90
C LEU A 5 -10.71 0.94 -4.51
N SER A 6 -10.48 1.01 -3.20
CA SER A 6 -9.16 1.21 -2.59
C SER A 6 -8.64 -0.11 -2.07
N PHE A 7 -7.33 -0.32 -2.15
CA PHE A 7 -6.69 -1.57 -1.76
C PHE A 7 -5.61 -1.32 -0.73
N GLY A 8 -5.62 -2.14 0.33
CA GLY A 8 -4.66 -2.10 1.42
C GLY A 8 -3.82 -3.36 1.48
N PHE A 9 -2.52 -3.21 1.72
CA PHE A 9 -1.59 -4.32 1.94
C PHE A 9 -0.92 -4.16 3.31
N ILE A 10 -0.94 -5.22 4.10
CA ILE A 10 -0.15 -5.33 5.32
C ILE A 10 0.98 -6.31 4.98
N CYS A 11 2.21 -5.83 4.94
CA CYS A 11 3.34 -6.61 4.44
C CYS A 11 4.67 -6.22 5.07
N ASP A 12 5.72 -6.98 4.77
CA ASP A 12 7.10 -6.58 5.07
C ASP A 12 7.45 -5.25 4.38
N PRO A 13 8.53 -4.56 4.79
CA PRO A 13 8.98 -3.34 4.13
C PRO A 13 9.11 -3.51 2.62
N LEU A 14 8.50 -2.61 1.85
CA LEU A 14 8.54 -2.68 0.37
C LEU A 14 9.96 -2.67 -0.20
N ASP A 15 10.90 -2.03 0.51
CA ASP A 15 12.31 -1.99 0.11
C ASP A 15 13.00 -3.37 0.19
N ASN A 16 12.43 -4.31 0.93
CA ASN A 16 12.93 -5.68 1.08
C ASN A 16 12.35 -6.66 0.06
N PHE A 17 11.37 -6.24 -0.75
CA PHE A 17 10.71 -7.12 -1.70
C PHE A 17 11.63 -7.56 -2.84
N ASN A 18 11.56 -8.86 -3.19
CA ASN A 18 12.24 -9.37 -4.39
C ASN A 18 11.44 -8.97 -5.63
N ARG A 19 11.96 -8.00 -6.38
CA ARG A 19 11.29 -7.40 -7.55
C ARG A 19 10.91 -8.39 -8.65
N GLU A 20 11.61 -9.52 -8.76
CA GLU A 20 11.37 -10.51 -9.82
C GLU A 20 10.35 -11.58 -9.41
N ALA A 21 10.14 -11.79 -8.12
CA ALA A 21 9.35 -12.91 -7.60
C ALA A 21 8.19 -12.49 -6.69
N GLU A 22 8.11 -11.23 -6.29
CA GLU A 22 7.14 -10.77 -5.31
C GLU A 22 5.75 -10.60 -5.94
N THR A 23 4.85 -11.53 -5.62
CA THR A 23 3.46 -11.52 -6.11
C THR A 23 2.73 -10.26 -5.67
N SER A 24 3.02 -9.76 -4.47
CA SER A 24 2.44 -8.53 -3.92
C SER A 24 2.73 -7.33 -4.82
N LEU A 25 3.95 -7.21 -5.37
CA LEU A 25 4.31 -6.13 -6.29
C LEU A 25 3.57 -6.23 -7.62
N PHE A 26 3.40 -7.43 -8.16
CA PHE A 26 2.63 -7.62 -9.40
C PHE A 26 1.16 -7.21 -9.22
N LEU A 27 0.55 -7.55 -8.08
CA LEU A 27 -0.80 -7.12 -7.73
C LEU A 27 -0.90 -5.60 -7.59
N MET A 28 0.00 -4.99 -6.79
CA MET A 28 0.03 -3.54 -6.62
C MET A 28 0.19 -2.82 -7.97
N ARG A 29 1.03 -3.32 -8.88
CA ARG A 29 1.21 -2.73 -10.20
C ARG A 29 -0.08 -2.74 -11.03
N GLU A 30 -0.80 -3.86 -11.06
CA GLU A 30 -2.06 -3.96 -11.80
C GLU A 30 -3.14 -3.06 -11.20
N ILE A 31 -3.27 -3.03 -9.88
CA ILE A 31 -4.21 -2.15 -9.17
C ILE A 31 -3.90 -0.67 -9.47
N GLY A 32 -2.61 -0.30 -9.40
CA GLY A 32 -2.15 1.05 -9.71
C GLY A 32 -2.39 1.43 -11.18
N ALA A 33 -2.20 0.50 -12.13
CA ALA A 33 -2.47 0.72 -13.55
C ALA A 33 -3.95 0.97 -13.84
N ARG A 34 -4.86 0.37 -13.06
CA ARG A 34 -6.31 0.68 -13.09
C ARG A 34 -6.65 2.01 -12.42
N GLY A 35 -5.66 2.68 -11.84
CA GLY A 35 -5.79 3.93 -11.09
C GLY A 35 -6.61 3.79 -9.81
N CYS A 36 -6.58 2.61 -9.19
CA CYS A 36 -7.14 2.37 -7.86
C CYS A 36 -6.13 2.85 -6.80
N PRO A 37 -6.59 3.51 -5.71
CA PRO A 37 -5.72 3.90 -4.62
C PRO A 37 -5.08 2.70 -3.92
N LEU A 38 -3.79 2.80 -3.59
CA LEU A 38 -3.00 1.79 -2.89
C LEU A 38 -2.50 2.33 -1.56
N PHE A 39 -2.65 1.53 -0.53
CA PHE A 39 -2.17 1.81 0.81
C PHE A 39 -1.35 0.63 1.33
N VAL A 40 -0.26 0.93 2.03
CA VAL A 40 0.59 -0.08 2.64
C VAL A 40 0.83 0.22 4.12
N TRP A 41 0.92 -0.84 4.90
CA TRP A 41 1.30 -0.84 6.30
C TRP A 41 2.30 -1.96 6.55
N GLU A 42 3.24 -1.75 7.46
CA GLU A 42 3.92 -2.85 8.13
C GLU A 42 3.13 -3.29 9.37
N PRO A 43 3.28 -4.54 9.85
CA PRO A 43 2.60 -4.99 11.07
C PRO A 43 2.84 -4.09 12.30
N LYS A 44 4.03 -3.48 12.39
CA LYS A 44 4.41 -2.57 13.48
C LYS A 44 3.66 -1.22 13.44
N ASP A 45 3.06 -0.87 12.30
CA ASP A 45 2.36 0.40 12.10
C ASP A 45 0.89 0.32 12.55
N LEU A 46 0.42 -0.88 12.91
CA LEU A 46 -0.95 -1.16 13.33
C LEU A 46 -1.12 -0.91 14.83
N PHE A 47 -2.26 -0.32 15.20
CA PHE A 47 -2.60 -0.04 16.59
C PHE A 47 -4.12 0.00 16.79
N LEU A 48 -4.54 -0.07 18.05
CA LEU A 48 -5.93 0.13 18.43
C LEU A 48 -6.15 1.55 18.94
N LYS A 49 -7.20 2.21 18.47
CA LYS A 49 -7.66 3.49 18.98
C LYS A 49 -9.16 3.40 19.21
N GLN A 50 -9.59 3.59 20.46
CA GLN A 50 -11.02 3.54 20.82
C GLN A 50 -11.73 2.25 20.34
N ASN A 51 -11.05 1.11 20.45
CA ASN A 51 -11.54 -0.21 20.02
C ASN A 51 -11.74 -0.38 18.50
N GLU A 52 -11.21 0.53 17.69
CA GLU A 52 -11.10 0.39 16.23
C GLU A 52 -9.66 0.05 15.84
N VAL A 53 -9.51 -0.68 14.72
CA VAL A 53 -8.20 -0.99 14.14
C VAL A 53 -7.74 0.18 13.28
N TRP A 54 -6.59 0.73 13.62
CA TRP A 54 -5.95 1.84 12.93
C TRP A 54 -4.53 1.46 12.52
N GLY A 55 -3.96 2.22 11.59
CA GLY A 55 -2.55 2.10 11.26
C GLY A 55 -2.01 3.36 10.62
N VAL A 56 -0.73 3.68 10.89
CA VAL A 56 -0.02 4.73 10.15
C VAL A 56 0.30 4.18 8.77
N GLY A 57 -0.55 4.52 7.79
CA GLY A 57 -0.47 3.98 6.45
C GLY A 57 0.26 4.92 5.51
N LYS A 58 0.92 4.32 4.52
CA LYS A 58 1.49 5.05 3.39
C LYS A 58 0.60 4.85 2.18
N LYS A 59 0.04 5.94 1.65
CA LYS A 59 -0.54 5.93 0.32
C LYS A 59 0.61 5.93 -0.68
N ILE A 60 0.62 4.95 -1.57
CA ILE A 60 1.68 4.80 -2.55
C ILE A 60 1.16 4.87 -3.98
N GLU A 61 2.06 5.17 -4.89
CA GLU A 61 1.87 4.94 -6.31
C GLU A 61 3.00 4.08 -6.84
N ILE A 62 2.66 3.04 -7.60
CA ILE A 62 3.63 2.18 -8.26
C ILE A 62 4.19 2.91 -9.47
N THR A 63 5.51 3.02 -9.51
CA THR A 63 6.27 3.64 -10.59
C THR A 63 6.80 2.54 -11.51
N GLY A 64 6.70 2.75 -12.82
CA GLY A 64 7.22 1.80 -13.81
C GLY A 64 8.76 1.78 -13.92
N HIS A 65 9.48 2.39 -12.97
CA HIS A 65 10.93 2.56 -13.04
C HIS A 65 11.67 1.39 -12.37
N PRO A 66 12.73 0.84 -13.00
CA PRO A 66 13.44 -0.33 -12.47
C PRO A 66 14.09 -0.11 -11.10
N HIS A 67 14.50 1.11 -10.78
CA HIS A 67 15.26 1.47 -9.57
C HIS A 67 14.43 2.17 -8.49
N CYS A 68 13.21 2.58 -8.83
CA CYS A 68 12.26 3.23 -7.94
C CYS A 68 10.90 2.66 -8.33
N PHE A 69 10.40 1.69 -7.56
CA PHE A 69 9.19 0.94 -7.90
C PHE A 69 7.92 1.53 -7.26
N TYR A 70 8.08 2.38 -6.25
CA TYR A 70 6.97 3.08 -5.65
C TYR A 70 7.39 4.48 -5.19
N ARG A 71 6.41 5.36 -5.06
CA ARG A 71 6.54 6.64 -4.36
C ARG A 71 5.50 6.74 -3.26
N ILE A 72 5.90 7.27 -2.11
CA ILE A 72 4.97 7.64 -1.04
C ILE A 72 4.37 8.99 -1.41
N VAL A 73 3.04 9.04 -1.45
CA VAL A 73 2.26 10.25 -1.76
C VAL A 73 1.77 10.92 -0.48
N GLU A 74 1.41 10.12 0.51
CA GLU A 74 0.90 10.57 1.80
C GLU A 74 1.23 9.52 2.86
N GLU A 75 1.53 9.95 4.08
CA GLU A 75 1.69 9.09 5.24
C GLU A 75 0.93 9.67 6.42
N LYS A 76 -0.07 8.94 6.91
CA LYS A 76 -0.90 9.36 8.05
C LYS A 76 -1.66 8.19 8.67
N PRO A 77 -2.27 8.37 9.85
CA PRO A 77 -3.19 7.39 10.41
C PRO A 77 -4.44 7.21 9.54
N TYR A 78 -4.79 5.95 9.26
CA TYR A 78 -6.05 5.55 8.64
C TYR A 78 -6.76 4.50 9.51
N PRO A 79 -8.10 4.48 9.53
CA PRO A 79 -8.86 3.33 10.01
C PRO A 79 -8.75 2.17 9.00
N LEU A 80 -8.70 0.93 9.48
CA LEU A 80 -8.66 -0.29 8.65
C LEU A 80 -10.01 -1.06 8.63
N ALA A 81 -11.02 -0.56 9.34
CA ALA A 81 -12.37 -1.13 9.44
C ALA A 81 -13.42 -0.15 8.90
#